data_AF-K3ZA44-F1
#
_entry.id   AF-K3ZA44-F1
#
_cell.length_a   1.000
_cell.length_b   1.000
_cell.length_c   1.000
_cell.angle_alpha   90.00
_cell.angle_beta   90.00
_cell.angle_gamma   90.00
#
_symmetry.space_group_name_H-M   'P 1'
#
loop_
_entity.id
_entity.type
_entity.pdbx_description
1 polymer ?
#
loop_
_entity_poly.entity_id
_entity_poly.type
_entity_poly.pdbx_seq_one_letter_code
_entity_poly.pdbx_strand_id
1 'polypeptide(L)'
;MSSSTFAALLLHGRLHSPSPPSKPQPFLALPSNPSRPPASASVSTRPSPARPLLPPAAAASGGERDNRVQELRVPDSWLTPEGAAQESEWLRETLHKWLDDEYCPEAANVDISRTAARSYRESLAAGRSDLGEILLKMAGDLETLSYRDSFHGAFSAANAAVRLITQRMEALSEDGL
;
A
#
# COMPACT_ATOMS: atom_id res chain seq x y z
N MET A 1 -42.56 34.91 -0.36
CA MET A 1 -42.08 36.26 -0.06
C MET A 1 -42.15 36.44 1.44
N SER A 2 -41.01 36.47 2.13
CA SER A 2 -40.84 37.15 3.41
C SER A 2 -39.34 37.24 3.69
N SER A 3 -38.84 38.44 3.53
CA SER A 3 -37.53 38.90 3.95
C SER A 3 -37.39 38.83 5.47
N SER A 4 -36.18 38.56 5.95
CA SER A 4 -35.67 39.29 7.10
C SER A 4 -34.16 39.43 6.98
N THR A 5 -33.69 40.62 7.34
CA THR A 5 -32.52 41.29 6.81
C THR A 5 -31.53 41.54 7.94
N PHE A 6 -30.24 41.43 7.63
CA PHE A 6 -29.10 42.13 8.24
C PHE A 6 -28.77 41.96 9.73
N ALA A 7 -27.50 41.63 9.99
CA ALA A 7 -26.56 42.63 10.52
C ALA A 7 -25.11 42.14 10.39
N ALA A 8 -24.32 42.88 9.61
CA ALA A 8 -22.87 42.85 9.65
C ALA A 8 -22.37 43.79 10.77
N LEU A 9 -21.37 43.37 11.55
CA LEU A 9 -20.48 44.29 12.26
C LEU A 9 -19.04 43.76 12.23
N LEU A 10 -18.18 44.61 11.68
CA LEU A 10 -16.73 44.53 11.63
C LEU A 10 -16.12 44.70 13.02
N LEU A 11 -14.97 44.09 13.31
CA LEU A 11 -13.77 44.84 13.76
C LEU A 11 -12.49 43.96 13.83
N HIS A 12 -11.54 44.30 12.94
CA HIS A 12 -10.11 44.51 13.18
C HIS A 12 -9.31 43.53 14.08
N GLY A 13 -8.41 42.79 13.43
CA GLY A 13 -7.28 42.11 14.09
C GLY A 13 -6.17 41.74 13.11
N ARG A 14 -5.57 42.72 12.41
CA ARG A 14 -4.37 42.55 11.59
C ARG A 14 -3.15 42.97 12.40
N LEU A 15 -2.41 42.04 12.99
CA LEU A 15 -1.02 42.27 13.43
C LEU A 15 -0.21 40.97 13.44
N HIS A 16 0.65 40.85 12.41
CA HIS A 16 2.03 40.37 12.46
C HIS A 16 2.34 38.89 12.73
N SER A 17 2.73 38.24 11.62
CA SER A 17 3.75 37.20 11.56
C SER A 17 5.09 37.72 12.13
N PRO A 18 5.80 36.89 12.91
CA PRO A 18 7.25 37.00 13.03
C PRO A 18 7.92 35.74 12.45
N SER A 19 8.52 35.86 11.27
CA SER A 19 9.73 35.09 10.94
C SER A 19 10.92 35.72 11.66
N PRO A 20 11.89 34.93 12.16
CA PRO A 20 13.25 35.03 11.62
C PRO A 20 14.07 33.71 11.80
N PRO A 21 15.38 33.68 11.50
CA PRO A 21 16.03 34.01 10.23
C PRO A 21 16.75 32.79 9.64
N SER A 22 16.93 32.81 8.31
CA SER A 22 17.86 31.94 7.58
C SER A 22 19.29 32.08 8.11
N LYS A 23 19.94 30.96 8.45
CA LYS A 23 21.41 30.85 8.57
C LYS A 23 21.93 29.93 7.46
N PRO A 24 22.98 30.35 6.72
CA PRO A 24 23.58 29.56 5.65
C PRO A 24 24.75 28.67 6.15
N GLN A 25 24.80 27.43 5.60
CA GLN A 25 26.00 26.61 5.27
C GLN A 25 26.75 25.90 6.43
N PRO A 26 27.48 24.78 6.20
CA PRO A 26 28.08 24.36 4.93
C PRO A 26 27.78 22.93 4.44
N PHE A 27 27.72 22.86 3.11
CA PHE A 27 28.12 21.75 2.24
C PHE A 27 29.28 20.94 2.84
N LEU A 28 29.06 19.67 3.16
CA LEU A 28 30.15 18.70 3.22
C LEU A 28 30.09 17.85 1.96
N ALA A 29 31.18 17.98 1.22
CA ALA A 29 31.41 17.44 -0.10
C ALA A 29 31.31 15.91 -0.13
N LEU A 30 30.72 15.43 -1.23
CA LEU A 30 30.86 14.08 -1.74
C LEU A 30 32.35 13.82 -2.08
N PRO A 31 33.01 12.78 -1.56
CA PRO A 31 34.22 12.28 -2.20
C PRO A 31 33.84 11.33 -3.33
N SER A 32 34.11 11.77 -4.55
CA SER A 32 34.12 10.97 -5.76
C SER A 32 35.17 9.85 -5.66
N ASN A 33 34.77 8.67 -6.13
CA ASN A 33 35.57 7.46 -6.43
C ASN A 33 36.88 7.81 -7.17
N PRO A 34 38.01 7.08 -6.98
CA PRO A 34 38.26 5.91 -7.84
C PRO A 34 39.18 4.84 -7.22
N SER A 35 38.82 3.56 -7.26
CA SER A 35 39.85 2.49 -7.33
C SER A 35 39.28 1.17 -7.85
N ARG A 36 39.41 1.02 -9.18
CA ARG A 36 39.48 -0.26 -9.88
C ARG A 36 40.94 -0.74 -9.83
N PRO A 37 41.19 -2.01 -9.49
CA PRO A 37 42.28 -2.74 -10.15
C PRO A 37 41.76 -3.93 -10.98
N PRO A 38 42.62 -4.50 -11.84
CA PRO A 38 42.23 -5.14 -13.09
C PRO A 38 41.88 -6.63 -12.95
N ALA A 39 41.15 -7.10 -13.96
CA ALA A 39 41.06 -8.52 -14.28
C ALA A 39 42.45 -9.09 -14.60
N SER A 40 42.76 -10.26 -14.06
CA SER A 40 43.65 -11.22 -14.70
C SER A 40 43.24 -12.63 -14.29
N ALA A 41 43.10 -13.44 -15.34
CA ALA A 41 42.65 -14.80 -15.31
C ALA A 41 43.59 -15.71 -14.51
N SER A 42 43.02 -16.73 -13.87
CA SER A 42 43.67 -18.01 -13.69
C SER A 42 42.62 -19.09 -13.81
N VAL A 43 42.52 -19.65 -15.03
CA VAL A 43 41.96 -20.98 -15.27
C VAL A 43 42.78 -21.94 -14.41
N SER A 44 42.14 -22.53 -13.40
CA SER A 44 42.68 -23.68 -12.68
C SER A 44 41.67 -24.81 -12.81
N THR A 45 41.82 -25.57 -13.89
CA THR A 45 41.28 -26.92 -14.04
C THR A 45 41.81 -27.77 -12.90
N ARG A 46 40.93 -28.18 -11.99
CA ARG A 46 41.24 -29.20 -11.00
C ARG A 46 40.21 -30.33 -11.05
N PRO A 47 40.63 -31.60 -10.96
CA PRO A 47 39.80 -32.74 -11.35
C PRO A 47 38.71 -33.05 -10.32
N SER A 48 37.57 -33.52 -10.83
CA SER A 48 36.47 -34.10 -10.09
C SER A 48 36.93 -35.21 -9.13
N PRO A 49 36.49 -35.22 -7.86
CA PRO A 49 36.44 -36.43 -7.06
C PRO A 49 35.18 -37.24 -7.41
N ALA A 50 35.39 -38.53 -7.67
CA ALA A 50 34.37 -39.50 -8.02
C ALA A 50 33.24 -39.55 -6.96
N ARG A 51 32.00 -39.54 -7.45
CA ARG A 51 30.77 -39.72 -6.67
C ARG A 51 30.62 -41.20 -6.30
N PRO A 52 30.51 -41.60 -5.02
CA PRO A 52 30.12 -42.95 -4.66
C PRO A 52 28.65 -43.17 -5.03
N LEU A 53 28.37 -44.23 -5.78
CA LEU A 53 27.02 -44.71 -6.07
C LEU A 53 26.45 -45.35 -4.78
N LEU A 54 25.41 -44.76 -4.22
CA LEU A 54 24.56 -45.35 -3.18
C LEU A 54 23.20 -45.77 -3.80
N PRO A 55 22.59 -46.86 -3.31
CA PRO A 55 21.46 -47.57 -3.93
C PRO A 55 20.13 -46.78 -3.84
N PRO A 56 19.10 -47.16 -4.61
CA PRO A 56 17.82 -46.45 -4.64
C PRO A 56 17.05 -46.71 -3.34
N ALA A 57 17.10 -45.75 -2.42
CA ALA A 57 16.12 -45.68 -1.34
C ALA A 57 14.78 -45.26 -1.95
N ALA A 58 13.84 -46.20 -1.89
CA ALA A 58 12.47 -46.06 -2.35
C ALA A 58 11.84 -44.74 -1.85
N ALA A 59 11.27 -44.00 -2.80
CA ALA A 59 10.22 -43.01 -2.62
C ALA A 59 10.27 -42.22 -1.31
N ALA A 60 11.20 -41.28 -1.22
CA ALA A 60 10.89 -40.03 -0.56
C ALA A 60 9.73 -39.40 -1.36
N SER A 61 8.50 -39.74 -0.98
CA SER A 61 7.33 -38.94 -1.31
C SER A 61 7.64 -37.54 -0.81
N GLY A 62 8.08 -36.68 -1.72
CA GLY A 62 8.41 -35.29 -1.45
C GLY A 62 7.25 -34.64 -0.73
N GLY A 63 7.41 -34.45 0.57
CA GLY A 63 6.69 -33.43 1.32
C GLY A 63 7.19 -32.06 0.89
N GLU A 64 6.97 -31.72 -0.38
CA GLU A 64 7.17 -30.39 -0.95
C GLU A 64 5.81 -29.66 -0.93
N ARG A 65 5.13 -29.78 0.21
CA ARG A 65 3.95 -29.02 0.63
C ARG A 65 4.43 -28.35 1.93
N ASP A 66 4.80 -27.08 1.94
CA ASP A 66 3.87 -26.00 2.30
C ASP A 66 4.53 -24.61 2.18
N ASN A 67 5.29 -24.35 1.12
CA ASN A 67 5.77 -22.98 0.83
C ASN A 67 5.17 -22.42 -0.46
N ARG A 68 3.88 -22.70 -0.67
CA ARG A 68 3.07 -22.00 -1.68
C ARG A 68 2.37 -20.88 -0.93
N VAL A 69 2.75 -19.63 -1.20
CA VAL A 69 1.98 -18.46 -0.77
C VAL A 69 0.55 -18.70 -1.26
N GLN A 70 -0.39 -18.87 -0.33
CA GLN A 70 -1.79 -19.05 -0.69
C GLN A 70 -2.23 -17.77 -1.40
N GLU A 71 -2.71 -17.92 -2.63
CA GLU A 71 -3.18 -16.81 -3.43
C GLU A 71 -4.50 -16.33 -2.81
N LEU A 72 -4.43 -15.24 -2.05
CA LEU A 72 -5.60 -14.69 -1.36
C LEU A 72 -6.44 -13.91 -2.36
N ARG A 73 -7.61 -14.48 -2.69
CA ARG A 73 -8.51 -13.94 -3.71
C ARG A 73 -9.82 -13.47 -3.07
N VAL A 74 -10.34 -12.36 -3.57
CA VAL A 74 -11.69 -11.90 -3.19
C VAL A 74 -12.77 -12.84 -3.77
N PRO A 75 -13.94 -12.94 -3.13
CA PRO A 75 -15.07 -13.73 -3.64
C PRO A 75 -15.56 -13.27 -5.02
N ASP A 76 -15.93 -14.23 -5.88
CA ASP A 76 -16.45 -13.93 -7.22
C ASP A 76 -17.74 -13.10 -7.21
N SER A 77 -18.53 -13.19 -6.13
CA SER A 77 -19.74 -12.38 -5.96
C SER A 77 -19.46 -10.88 -5.96
N TRP A 78 -18.25 -10.47 -5.55
CA TRP A 78 -17.81 -9.08 -5.50
C TRP A 78 -17.34 -8.55 -6.87
N LEU A 79 -17.06 -9.43 -7.84
CA LEU A 79 -16.63 -9.03 -9.18
C LEU A 79 -17.80 -8.55 -10.07
N THR A 80 -19.04 -8.68 -9.58
CA THR A 80 -20.22 -8.10 -10.25
C THR A 80 -20.19 -6.57 -10.16
N PRO A 81 -20.80 -5.82 -11.11
CA PRO A 81 -20.84 -4.36 -11.03
C PRO A 81 -21.46 -3.83 -9.74
N GLU A 82 -22.49 -4.49 -9.23
CA GLU A 82 -23.16 -4.15 -7.98
C GLU A 82 -22.29 -4.49 -6.76
N GLY A 83 -21.72 -5.69 -6.72
CA GLY A 83 -20.77 -6.11 -5.69
C GLY A 83 -19.56 -5.17 -5.63
N ALA A 84 -18.94 -4.86 -6.77
CA ALA A 84 -17.81 -3.96 -6.85
C ALA A 84 -18.15 -2.55 -6.33
N ALA A 85 -19.34 -2.04 -6.63
CA ALA A 85 -19.80 -0.76 -6.11
C ALA A 85 -19.99 -0.82 -4.58
N GLN A 86 -20.72 -1.82 -4.08
CA GLN A 86 -20.98 -2.00 -2.65
C GLN A 86 -19.69 -2.15 -1.83
N GLU A 87 -18.81 -3.03 -2.28
CA GLU A 87 -17.55 -3.35 -1.57
C GLU A 87 -16.57 -2.18 -1.62
N SER A 88 -16.55 -1.41 -2.71
CA SER A 88 -15.73 -0.19 -2.78
C SER A 88 -16.24 0.92 -1.86
N GLU A 89 -17.56 1.09 -1.74
CA GLU A 89 -18.15 2.12 -0.90
C GLU A 89 -17.95 1.78 0.58
N TRP A 90 -18.13 0.52 0.95
CA TRP A 90 -17.78 0.03 2.27
C TRP A 90 -16.29 0.27 2.61
N LEU A 91 -15.38 -0.01 1.67
CA LEU A 91 -13.96 0.20 1.87
C LEU A 91 -13.64 1.68 2.08
N ARG A 92 -14.30 2.59 1.34
CA ARG A 92 -14.14 4.03 1.47
C ARG A 92 -14.39 4.49 2.91
N GLU A 93 -15.55 4.12 3.45
CA GLU A 93 -15.96 4.56 4.78
C GLU A 93 -15.11 3.92 5.88
N THR A 94 -14.87 2.62 5.75
CA THR A 94 -14.13 1.85 6.76
C THR A 94 -12.67 2.25 6.82
N LEU A 95 -12.02 2.43 5.66
CA LEU A 95 -10.62 2.87 5.60
C LEU A 95 -10.46 4.29 6.11
N HIS A 96 -11.37 5.20 5.76
CA HIS A 96 -11.33 6.58 6.27
C HIS A 96 -11.37 6.59 7.79
N LYS A 97 -12.34 5.87 8.38
CA LYS A 97 -12.47 5.75 9.82
C LYS A 97 -11.21 5.13 10.44
N TRP A 98 -10.70 4.05 9.86
CA TRP A 98 -9.50 3.38 10.38
C TRP A 98 -8.28 4.30 10.38
N LEU A 99 -8.10 5.11 9.33
CA LEU A 99 -6.99 6.09 9.26
C LEU A 99 -7.11 7.17 10.34
N ASP A 100 -8.32 7.68 10.57
CA ASP A 100 -8.59 8.68 11.60
C ASP A 100 -8.32 8.11 13.01
N ASP A 101 -8.73 6.86 13.26
CA ASP A 101 -8.54 6.16 14.53
C ASP A 101 -7.06 5.82 14.80
N GLU A 102 -6.30 5.42 13.77
CA GLU A 102 -4.90 4.99 13.91
C GLU A 102 -3.90 6.16 13.99
N TYR A 103 -4.08 7.20 13.18
CA TYR A 103 -3.06 8.24 12.99
C TYR A 103 -3.45 9.65 13.47
N CYS A 104 -4.75 9.90 13.68
CA CYS A 104 -5.44 11.19 13.84
C CYS A 104 -6.21 11.62 12.58
N PRO A 105 -7.34 12.34 12.74
CA PRO A 105 -8.09 12.89 11.62
C PRO A 105 -7.31 13.91 10.79
N GLU A 106 -7.26 13.68 9.48
CA GLU A 106 -6.57 14.55 8.50
C GLU A 106 -7.38 14.67 7.21
N ALA A 107 -7.26 15.80 6.51
CA ALA A 107 -7.89 15.97 5.20
C ALA A 107 -7.40 14.95 4.17
N ALA A 108 -6.13 14.54 4.25
CA ALA A 108 -5.55 13.52 3.38
C ALA A 108 -6.26 12.16 3.50
N ASN A 109 -6.79 11.81 4.67
CA ASN A 109 -7.48 10.53 4.89
C ASN A 109 -8.74 10.39 4.02
N VAL A 110 -9.41 11.52 3.71
CA VAL A 110 -10.55 11.56 2.77
C VAL A 110 -10.10 11.23 1.35
N ASP A 111 -9.00 11.82 0.89
CA ASP A 111 -8.48 11.61 -0.47
C ASP A 111 -7.92 10.20 -0.65
N ILE A 112 -7.25 9.69 0.38
CA ILE A 112 -6.71 8.32 0.43
C ILE A 112 -7.85 7.31 0.36
N SER A 113 -8.84 7.43 1.24
CA SER A 113 -9.97 6.49 1.28
C SER A 113 -10.77 6.49 -0.03
N ARG A 114 -11.02 7.68 -0.61
CA ARG A 114 -11.67 7.82 -1.92
C ARG A 114 -10.85 7.18 -3.04
N THR A 115 -9.54 7.38 -3.04
CA THR A 115 -8.65 6.86 -4.09
C THR A 115 -8.48 5.34 -3.97
N ALA A 116 -8.32 4.81 -2.77
CA ALA A 116 -8.29 3.38 -2.50
C ALA A 116 -9.58 2.69 -2.94
N ALA A 117 -10.75 3.22 -2.55
CA ALA A 117 -12.05 2.70 -2.95
C ALA A 117 -12.24 2.69 -4.48
N ARG A 118 -11.87 3.78 -5.15
CA ARG A 118 -11.91 3.87 -6.61
C ARG A 118 -11.02 2.81 -7.26
N SER A 119 -9.77 2.70 -6.79
CA SER A 119 -8.79 1.73 -7.31
C SER A 119 -9.27 0.29 -7.14
N TYR A 120 -9.88 0.00 -5.99
CA TYR A 120 -10.46 -1.30 -5.68
C TYR A 120 -11.64 -1.61 -6.61
N ARG A 121 -12.59 -0.68 -6.75
CA ARG A 121 -13.74 -0.83 -7.67
C ARG A 121 -13.29 -1.12 -9.10
N GLU A 122 -12.30 -0.39 -9.59
CA GLU A 122 -11.74 -0.58 -10.93
C GLU A 122 -11.08 -1.94 -11.09
N SER A 123 -10.37 -2.42 -10.06
CA SER A 123 -9.77 -3.77 -10.06
C SER A 123 -10.85 -4.84 -10.14
N LEU A 124 -11.90 -4.75 -9.32
CA LEU A 124 -13.01 -5.71 -9.31
C LEU A 124 -13.77 -5.69 -10.64
N ALA A 125 -14.06 -4.50 -11.18
CA ALA A 125 -14.71 -4.34 -12.47
C ALA A 125 -13.87 -4.86 -13.65
N ALA A 126 -12.54 -4.90 -13.50
CA ALA A 126 -11.62 -5.53 -14.44
C ALA A 126 -11.48 -7.05 -14.23
N GLY A 127 -12.24 -7.65 -13.30
CA GLY A 127 -12.19 -9.08 -12.99
C GLY A 127 -10.95 -9.51 -12.21
N ARG A 128 -10.22 -8.56 -11.61
CA ARG A 128 -9.05 -8.91 -10.78
C ARG A 128 -9.52 -9.39 -9.42
N SER A 129 -9.20 -10.63 -9.12
CA SER A 129 -9.53 -11.24 -7.82
C SER A 129 -8.34 -11.31 -6.87
N ASP A 130 -7.11 -11.31 -7.37
CA ASP A 130 -5.90 -11.48 -6.54
C ASP A 130 -5.61 -10.22 -5.71
N LEU A 131 -5.51 -10.37 -4.39
CA LEU A 131 -5.27 -9.24 -3.49
C LEU A 131 -3.86 -8.65 -3.62
N GLY A 132 -2.88 -9.43 -4.07
CA GLY A 132 -1.54 -8.93 -4.35
C GLY A 132 -1.55 -7.95 -5.52
N GLU A 133 -2.22 -8.28 -6.61
CA GLU A 133 -2.42 -7.39 -7.75
C GLU A 133 -3.22 -6.13 -7.38
N ILE A 134 -4.32 -6.31 -6.62
CA ILE A 134 -5.15 -5.22 -6.14
C ILE A 134 -4.31 -4.27 -5.26
N LEU A 135 -3.51 -4.82 -4.34
CA LEU A 135 -2.61 -4.05 -3.47
C LEU A 135 -1.65 -3.18 -4.30
N LEU A 136 -0.98 -3.79 -5.28
CA LEU A 136 0.03 -3.10 -6.08
C LEU A 136 -0.59 -1.99 -6.95
N LYS A 137 -1.75 -2.24 -7.57
CA LYS A 137 -2.48 -1.20 -8.30
C LYS A 137 -2.88 -0.06 -7.36
N MET A 138 -3.44 -0.39 -6.20
CA MET A 138 -3.91 0.58 -5.23
C MET A 138 -2.76 1.44 -4.67
N ALA A 139 -1.62 0.83 -4.36
CA ALA A 139 -0.43 1.55 -3.93
C ALA A 139 0.03 2.55 -5.01
N GLY A 140 0.06 2.13 -6.28
CA GLY A 140 0.40 3.03 -7.40
C GLY A 140 -0.58 4.18 -7.57
N ASP A 141 -1.88 3.95 -7.42
CA ASP A 141 -2.88 5.02 -7.49
C ASP A 141 -2.74 5.99 -6.30
N LEU A 142 -2.42 5.49 -5.12
CA LEU A 142 -2.22 6.29 -3.91
C LEU A 142 -0.93 7.12 -3.94
N GLU A 143 0.12 6.68 -4.64
CA GLU A 143 1.36 7.45 -4.83
C GLU A 143 1.15 8.79 -5.54
N THR A 144 0.00 8.97 -6.21
CA THR A 144 -0.36 10.24 -6.86
C THR A 144 -0.79 11.33 -5.88
N LEU A 145 -1.03 10.99 -4.61
CA LEU A 145 -1.47 11.91 -3.56
C LEU A 145 -0.29 12.58 -2.84
N SER A 146 -0.55 13.72 -2.21
CA SER A 146 0.44 14.43 -1.40
C SER A 146 0.33 14.01 0.06
N TYR A 147 1.42 13.47 0.61
CA TYR A 147 1.56 13.04 2.02
C TYR A 147 2.42 13.98 2.88
N ARG A 148 2.68 15.20 2.38
CA ARG A 148 3.66 16.13 2.99
C ARG A 148 3.47 16.36 4.49
N ASP A 149 2.23 16.43 4.93
CA ASP A 149 1.85 16.72 6.31
C ASP A 149 1.23 15.49 7.01
N SER A 150 1.32 14.31 6.40
CA SER A 150 0.71 13.06 6.91
C SER A 150 1.73 12.15 7.59
N PHE A 151 1.27 11.40 8.58
CA PHE A 151 2.09 10.44 9.34
C PHE A 151 2.29 9.07 8.66
N HIS A 152 1.58 8.84 7.55
CA HIS A 152 1.61 7.59 6.79
C HIS A 152 1.83 7.89 5.30
N GLY A 153 2.10 6.83 4.53
CA GLY A 153 2.32 6.91 3.10
C GLY A 153 1.43 5.97 2.30
N ALA A 154 1.51 6.06 0.97
CA ALA A 154 0.70 5.29 0.02
C ALA A 154 0.69 3.78 0.32
N PHE A 155 1.85 3.17 0.51
CA PHE A 155 1.95 1.74 0.76
C PHE A 155 1.35 1.33 2.12
N SER A 156 1.51 2.15 3.16
CA SER A 156 0.90 1.90 4.47
C SER A 156 -0.64 1.91 4.38
N ALA A 157 -1.19 2.91 3.68
CA ALA A 157 -2.62 3.01 3.45
C ALA A 157 -3.16 1.86 2.59
N ALA A 158 -2.45 1.46 1.53
CA ALA A 158 -2.84 0.33 0.68
C ALA A 158 -2.86 -0.99 1.46
N ASN A 159 -1.86 -1.23 2.32
CA ASN A 159 -1.84 -2.43 3.17
C ASN A 159 -2.99 -2.42 4.18
N ALA A 160 -3.30 -1.27 4.78
CA ALA A 160 -4.45 -1.15 5.67
C ALA A 160 -5.75 -1.49 4.95
N ALA A 161 -5.92 -0.98 3.72
CA ALA A 161 -7.07 -1.28 2.88
C ALA A 161 -7.23 -2.79 2.62
N VAL A 162 -6.15 -3.46 2.19
CA VAL A 162 -6.20 -4.92 1.93
C VAL A 162 -6.46 -5.71 3.20
N ARG A 163 -5.88 -5.31 4.33
CA ARG A 163 -6.13 -5.96 5.62
C ARG A 163 -7.61 -5.85 6.02
N LEU A 164 -8.24 -4.70 5.80
CA LEU A 164 -9.68 -4.52 6.01
C LEU A 164 -10.49 -5.42 5.07
N ILE A 165 -10.12 -5.49 3.78
CA ILE A 165 -10.78 -6.37 2.80
C ILE A 165 -10.74 -7.83 3.26
N THR A 166 -9.57 -8.31 3.71
CA THR A 166 -9.42 -9.67 4.26
C THR A 166 -10.34 -9.91 5.45
N GLN A 167 -10.40 -8.97 6.40
CA GLN A 167 -11.30 -9.07 7.57
C GLN A 167 -12.77 -9.15 7.16
N ARG A 168 -13.17 -8.42 6.12
CA ARG A 168 -14.54 -8.48 5.59
C ARG A 168 -14.85 -9.82 4.94
N MET A 169 -13.90 -10.41 4.22
CA MET A 169 -14.06 -11.76 3.65
C MET A 169 -14.27 -12.80 4.75
N GLU A 170 -13.48 -12.71 5.83
CA GLU A 170 -13.59 -13.58 6.99
C GLU A 170 -14.96 -13.42 7.69
N ALA A 171 -15.40 -12.17 7.93
CA ALA A 171 -16.68 -11.90 8.58
C ALA A 171 -17.89 -12.47 7.78
N LEU A 172 -17.90 -12.31 6.46
CA LEU A 172 -18.97 -12.87 5.61
C LEU A 172 -18.93 -14.39 5.51
N SER A 173 -17.79 -15.02 5.80
CA SER A 173 -17.65 -16.47 5.78
C SER A 173 -18.25 -17.12 7.03
N GLU A 174 -18.20 -16.43 8.18
CA GLU A 174 -18.74 -16.92 9.46
C GLU A 174 -20.27 -16.72 9.58
N ASP A 175 -20.82 -15.67 8.97
CA ASP A 175 -22.28 -15.38 8.99
C ASP A 175 -23.12 -16.37 8.13
N GLY A 176 -22.46 -17.31 7.42
CA GLY A 176 -23.08 -18.32 6.56
C GLY A 176 -23.27 -19.72 7.17
N LEU A 177 -22.96 -19.90 8.47
CA LEU A 177 -23.15 -21.14 9.26
C LEU A 177 -24.33 -21.04 10.22
#